data_AF-A0A656K2I2-F1
#
_entry.id   AF-A0A656K2I2-F1
#
_cell.length_a   1.000
_cell.length_b   1.000
_cell.length_c   1.000
_cell.angle_alpha   90.00
_cell.angle_beta   90.00
_cell.angle_gamma   90.00
#
_symmetry.space_group_name_H-M   'P 1'
#
loop_
_entity.id
_entity.type
_entity.pdbx_description
1 polymer ?
#
loop_
_entity_poly.entity_id
_entity_poly.type
_entity_poly.pdbx_seq_one_letter_code
_entity_poly.pdbx_strand_id
1 'polypeptide(L)'
;MSHPAVIAQLTVAAEDLGDARQGLQQTLDYLREQGQPWSFSGVLRLADDPYVISKVGDLQIRLEVAAALLERAQGQEGSAEQRLIASSEAVIASADALQAVGNIQHELTG
;
A
#
# COMPACT_ATOMS: atom_id res chain seq x y z
N MET A 1 -17.91 21.29 13.46
CA MET A 1 -16.60 20.98 14.07
C MET A 1 -16.16 19.58 13.61
N SER A 2 -14.89 19.39 13.30
CA SER A 2 -14.31 18.09 12.93
C SER A 2 -14.21 17.20 14.18
N HIS A 3 -14.67 15.95 14.12
CA HIS A 3 -14.59 15.03 15.26
C HIS A 3 -13.11 14.64 15.48
N PRO A 4 -12.56 14.67 16.72
CA PRO A 4 -11.14 14.42 16.97
C PRO A 4 -10.66 13.07 16.39
N ALA A 5 -11.53 12.05 16.39
CA ALA A 5 -11.26 10.77 15.77
C ALA A 5 -11.00 10.84 14.25
N VAL A 6 -11.72 11.71 13.51
CA VAL A 6 -11.52 11.86 12.06
C VAL A 6 -10.13 12.41 11.76
N ILE A 7 -9.68 13.41 12.54
CA ILE A 7 -8.34 13.98 12.37
C ILE A 7 -7.28 12.91 12.61
N ALA A 8 -7.39 12.16 13.71
CA ALA A 8 -6.45 11.08 14.01
C ALA A 8 -6.44 9.98 12.93
N GLN A 9 -7.61 9.59 12.44
CA GLN A 9 -7.73 8.59 11.37
C GLN A 9 -7.10 9.06 10.04
N LEU A 10 -7.31 10.31 9.64
CA LEU A 10 -6.67 10.85 8.44
C LEU A 10 -5.14 10.88 8.56
N THR A 11 -4.62 11.22 9.75
CA THR A 11 -3.17 11.17 10.03
C THR A 11 -2.64 9.75 9.90
N VAL A 12 -3.25 8.78 10.60
CA VAL A 12 -2.85 7.37 10.55
C VAL A 12 -2.90 6.84 9.12
N ALA A 13 -3.97 7.12 8.38
CA ALA A 13 -4.09 6.66 7.00
C ALA A 13 -3.02 7.24 6.07
N ALA A 14 -2.62 8.49 6.29
CA ALA A 14 -1.54 9.13 5.53
C ALA A 14 -0.17 8.55 5.88
N GLU A 15 0.08 8.25 7.16
CA GLU A 15 1.30 7.60 7.64
C GLU A 15 1.44 6.19 7.06
N ASP A 16 0.41 5.34 7.23
CA ASP A 16 0.37 3.98 6.68
C ASP A 16 0.61 3.97 5.16
N LEU A 17 -0.03 4.87 4.41
CA LEU A 17 0.17 5.00 2.97
C LEU A 17 1.60 5.42 2.61
N GLY A 18 2.19 6.33 3.40
CA GLY A 18 3.58 6.74 3.25
C GLY A 18 4.55 5.57 3.45
N ASP A 19 4.37 4.82 4.53
CA ASP A 19 5.18 3.65 4.86
C ASP A 19 5.01 2.53 3.83
N ALA A 20 3.79 2.29 3.35
CA ALA A 20 3.51 1.31 2.31
C ALA A 20 4.20 1.67 0.99
N ARG A 21 4.18 2.95 0.59
CA ARG A 21 4.92 3.44 -0.59
C ARG A 21 6.43 3.26 -0.44
N GLN A 22 6.96 3.56 0.75
CA GLN A 22 8.37 3.37 1.04
C GLN A 22 8.76 1.88 0.96
N GLY A 23 7.97 0.99 1.56
CA GLY A 23 8.21 -0.46 1.50
C GLY A 23 8.12 -1.03 0.08
N LEU A 24 7.19 -0.55 -0.75
CA LEU A 24 7.14 -0.92 -2.16
C LEU A 24 8.41 -0.46 -2.89
N GLN A 25 8.85 0.77 -2.66
CA GLN A 25 10.08 1.27 -3.28
C GLN A 25 11.30 0.43 -2.88
N GLN A 26 11.44 0.10 -1.58
CA GLN A 26 12.49 -0.79 -1.10
C GLN A 26 12.44 -2.17 -1.76
N THR A 27 11.24 -2.73 -1.94
CA THR A 27 11.04 -4.00 -2.62
C THR A 27 11.47 -3.91 -4.08
N LEU A 28 11.10 -2.84 -4.79
CA LEU A 28 11.51 -2.61 -6.18
C LEU A 28 13.02 -2.45 -6.32
N ASP A 29 13.67 -1.76 -5.38
CA ASP A 29 15.13 -1.58 -5.39
C ASP A 29 15.84 -2.91 -5.14
N TYR A 30 15.36 -3.72 -4.20
CA TYR A 30 15.86 -5.08 -4.01
C TYR A 30 15.71 -5.93 -5.28
N LEU A 31 14.55 -5.92 -5.94
CA LEU A 31 14.32 -6.69 -7.16
C LEU A 31 15.24 -6.27 -8.32
N ARG A 32 15.65 -5.00 -8.38
CA ARG A 32 16.59 -4.49 -9.39
C ARG A 32 18.04 -4.84 -9.07
N GLU A 33 18.44 -4.73 -7.80
CA GLU A 33 19.84 -4.75 -7.39
C GLU A 33 20.32 -6.10 -6.86
N GLN A 34 19.43 -6.87 -6.24
CA GLN A 34 19.78 -8.04 -5.43
C GLN A 34 18.98 -9.30 -5.78
N GLY A 35 17.76 -9.14 -6.35
CA GLY A 35 16.81 -10.22 -6.61
C GLY A 35 17.37 -11.33 -7.51
N GLN A 36 17.54 -12.52 -6.93
CA GLN A 36 17.98 -13.71 -7.66
C GLN A 36 16.79 -14.44 -8.29
N PRO A 37 16.87 -14.83 -9.57
CA PRO A 37 15.80 -15.59 -10.20
C PRO A 37 15.59 -16.93 -9.49
N TRP A 38 14.35 -17.37 -9.43
CA TRP A 38 14.04 -18.67 -8.82
C TRP A 38 14.62 -19.81 -9.65
N SER A 39 15.03 -20.88 -8.98
CA SER A 39 15.42 -22.12 -9.61
C SER A 39 14.33 -22.60 -10.58
N PHE A 40 14.71 -22.89 -11.82
CA PHE A 40 13.82 -23.37 -12.89
C PHE A 40 12.76 -22.39 -13.41
N SER A 41 12.80 -21.10 -13.04
CA SER A 41 11.90 -20.07 -13.58
C SER A 41 12.13 -19.77 -15.06
N GLY A 42 13.33 -20.06 -15.59
CA GLY A 42 13.71 -19.76 -16.97
C GLY A 42 13.97 -18.28 -17.25
N VAL A 43 13.87 -17.40 -16.23
CA VAL A 43 14.19 -15.97 -16.34
C VAL A 43 15.60 -15.67 -15.83
N LEU A 44 16.22 -14.63 -16.38
CA LEU A 44 17.56 -14.19 -15.98
C LEU A 44 17.54 -13.24 -14.78
N ARG A 45 16.42 -12.58 -14.53
CA ARG A 45 16.22 -11.64 -13.42
C ARG A 45 14.91 -11.95 -12.72
N LEU A 46 14.89 -11.86 -11.40
CA LEU A 46 13.67 -12.06 -10.61
C LEU A 46 12.56 -11.06 -11.00
N ALA A 47 12.92 -9.84 -11.39
CA ALA A 47 11.99 -8.81 -11.85
C ALA A 47 11.26 -9.15 -13.17
N ASP A 48 11.76 -10.12 -13.94
CA ASP A 48 11.11 -10.59 -15.18
C ASP A 48 10.15 -11.77 -14.93
N ASP A 49 10.08 -12.27 -13.69
CA ASP A 49 9.18 -13.37 -13.33
C ASP A 49 7.71 -12.89 -13.32
N PRO A 50 6.78 -13.53 -14.06
CA PRO A 50 5.38 -13.14 -14.12
C PRO A 50 4.68 -13.12 -12.75
N TYR A 51 5.08 -13.99 -11.81
CA TYR A 51 4.56 -13.97 -10.46
C TYR A 51 4.96 -12.69 -9.74
N VAL A 52 6.25 -12.33 -9.78
CA VAL A 52 6.77 -11.11 -9.15
C VAL A 52 6.10 -9.88 -9.73
N ILE A 53 5.96 -9.82 -11.07
CA ILE A 53 5.24 -8.74 -11.75
C ILE A 53 3.80 -8.64 -11.24
N SER A 54 3.09 -9.77 -11.10
CA SER A 54 1.72 -9.78 -10.61
C SER A 54 1.61 -9.29 -9.17
N LYS A 55 2.56 -9.64 -8.29
CA LYS A 55 2.59 -9.18 -6.90
C LYS A 55 2.79 -7.68 -6.81
N VAL A 56 3.77 -7.17 -7.55
CA VAL A 56 4.03 -5.72 -7.62
C VAL A 56 2.80 -4.98 -8.15
N GLY A 57 2.14 -5.51 -9.18
CA GLY A 57 0.90 -4.95 -9.71
C GLY A 57 -0.24 -4.90 -8.68
N ASP A 58 -0.44 -5.97 -7.90
CA ASP A 58 -1.44 -6.01 -6.81
C ASP A 58 -1.15 -4.95 -5.75
N LEU A 59 0.12 -4.79 -5.34
CA LEU A 59 0.53 -3.78 -4.37
C LEU A 59 0.26 -2.35 -4.89
N GLN A 60 0.58 -2.08 -6.16
CA GLN A 60 0.29 -0.78 -6.77
C GLN A 60 -1.20 -0.47 -6.77
N ILE A 61 -2.05 -1.43 -7.09
CA ILE A 61 -3.52 -1.26 -7.06
C ILE A 61 -3.98 -0.91 -5.63
N ARG A 62 -3.51 -1.63 -4.61
CA ARG A 62 -3.88 -1.37 -3.21
C ARG A 62 -3.44 0.02 -2.76
N LEU A 63 -2.23 0.45 -3.13
CA LEU A 63 -1.72 1.80 -2.82
C LEU A 63 -2.57 2.89 -3.47
N GLU A 64 -2.95 2.73 -4.73
CA GLU A 64 -3.82 3.68 -5.43
C GLU A 64 -5.22 3.73 -4.83
N VAL A 65 -5.78 2.58 -4.42
CA VAL A 65 -7.06 2.53 -3.70
C VAL A 65 -6.97 3.25 -2.35
N ALA A 66 -5.92 3.00 -1.57
CA ALA A 66 -5.70 3.67 -0.29
C ALA A 66 -5.53 5.19 -0.47
N ALA A 67 -4.77 5.62 -1.49
CA ALA A 67 -4.60 7.03 -1.83
C ALA A 67 -5.92 7.70 -2.21
N ALA A 68 -6.71 7.07 -3.08
CA ALA A 68 -8.00 7.59 -3.52
C ALA A 68 -9.01 7.70 -2.36
N LEU A 69 -9.02 6.72 -1.44
CA LEU A 69 -9.89 6.76 -0.27
C LEU A 69 -9.45 7.83 0.74
N LEU A 70 -8.14 8.01 0.94
CA LEU A 70 -7.62 9.11 1.76
C LEU A 70 -8.00 10.47 1.19
N GLU A 71 -7.82 10.69 -0.12
CA GLU A 71 -8.21 11.93 -0.80
C GLU A 71 -9.72 12.18 -0.66
N ARG A 72 -10.54 11.15 -0.91
CA ARG A 72 -12.00 11.22 -0.71
C ARG A 72 -12.37 11.58 0.73
N ALA A 73 -11.66 11.03 1.73
CA ALA A 73 -11.92 11.31 3.13
C ALA A 73 -11.54 12.73 3.53
N GLN A 74 -10.43 13.26 2.99
CA GLN A 74 -10.00 14.64 3.20
C GLN A 74 -10.97 15.66 2.59
N GLY A 75 -11.53 15.35 1.41
CA GLY A 75 -12.52 16.19 0.73
C GLY A 75 -13.97 15.96 1.16
N GLN A 76 -14.25 15.14 2.18
CA GLN A 76 -15.62 14.81 2.57
C GLN A 76 -16.29 15.94 3.37
N GLU A 77 -17.26 16.62 2.75
CA GLU A 77 -18.01 17.74 3.34
C GLU A 77 -19.39 17.36 3.91
N GLY A 78 -19.75 16.07 3.87
CA GLY A 78 -21.03 15.56 4.34
C GLY A 78 -21.23 15.57 5.87
N SER A 79 -22.21 14.78 6.33
CA SER A 79 -22.56 14.63 7.74
C SER A 79 -21.37 14.13 8.57
N ALA A 80 -21.46 14.28 9.90
CA ALA A 80 -20.42 13.75 10.80
C ALA A 80 -20.21 12.23 10.63
N GLU A 81 -21.30 11.49 10.39
CA GLU A 81 -21.27 10.06 10.10
C GLU A 81 -20.58 9.76 8.77
N GLN A 82 -20.91 10.49 7.70
CA GLN A 82 -20.28 10.32 6.39
C GLN A 82 -18.77 10.59 6.43
N ARG A 83 -18.34 11.58 7.20
CA ARG A 83 -16.91 11.87 7.42
C ARG A 83 -16.21 10.74 8.17
N LEU A 84 -16.84 10.22 9.23
CA LEU A 84 -16.29 9.11 10.01
C LEU A 84 -16.17 7.82 9.18
N ILE A 85 -17.16 7.52 8.34
CA ILE A 85 -17.13 6.39 7.42
C ILE A 85 -15.96 6.55 6.45
N ALA A 86 -15.85 7.71 5.78
CA ALA A 86 -14.80 7.94 4.79
C ALA A 86 -13.39 7.86 5.41
N SER A 87 -13.16 8.45 6.60
CA SER A 87 -11.87 8.35 7.28
C SER A 87 -11.55 6.93 7.77
N SER A 88 -12.57 6.15 8.15
CA SER A 88 -12.37 4.75 8.54
C SER A 88 -12.06 3.86 7.32
N GLU A 89 -12.71 4.09 6.18
CA GLU A 89 -12.39 3.43 4.91
C GLU A 89 -10.94 3.69 4.48
N ALA A 90 -10.47 4.94 4.62
CA ALA A 90 -9.09 5.32 4.32
C ALA A 90 -8.09 4.55 5.22
N VAL A 91 -8.34 4.48 6.53
CA VAL A 91 -7.47 3.73 7.48
C VAL A 91 -7.45 2.24 7.15
N ILE A 92 -8.60 1.64 6.85
CA ILE A 92 -8.67 0.22 6.52
C ILE A 92 -7.85 -0.08 5.26
N ALA A 93 -8.01 0.75 4.22
CA ALA A 93 -7.30 0.57 2.96
C ALA A 93 -5.80 0.82 3.08
N SER A 94 -5.37 1.84 3.82
CA SER A 94 -3.95 2.14 4.04
C SER A 94 -3.26 1.04 4.85
N ALA A 95 -3.92 0.56 5.91
CA ALA A 95 -3.40 -0.53 6.74
C ALA A 95 -3.30 -1.85 5.96
N ASP A 96 -4.31 -2.18 5.14
CA ASP A 96 -4.26 -3.35 4.25
C ASP A 96 -3.12 -3.24 3.23
N ALA A 97 -2.93 -2.06 2.61
CA ALA A 97 -1.82 -1.82 1.69
C ALA A 97 -0.46 -1.97 2.38
N LEU A 98 -0.29 -1.39 3.58
CA LEU A 98 0.95 -1.50 4.36
C LEU A 98 1.24 -2.96 4.73
N GLN A 99 0.24 -3.70 5.21
CA GLN A 99 0.39 -5.11 5.54
C GLN A 99 0.73 -5.95 4.29
N ALA A 100 0.06 -5.69 3.17
CA ALA A 100 0.34 -6.39 1.91
C ALA A 100 1.78 -6.14 1.45
N VAL A 101 2.26 -4.89 1.51
CA VAL A 101 3.65 -4.55 1.20
C VAL A 101 4.62 -5.30 2.11
N GLY A 102 4.40 -5.28 3.43
CA GLY A 102 5.26 -6.00 4.37
C GLY A 102 5.32 -7.50 4.11
N ASN A 103 4.18 -8.13 3.78
CA ASN A 103 4.12 -9.55 3.45
C ASN A 103 4.90 -9.88 2.17
N ILE A 104 4.73 -9.09 1.11
CA ILE A 104 5.41 -9.31 -0.16
C ILE A 104 6.89 -8.99 -0.06
N GLN A 105 7.27 -7.97 0.70
CA GLN A 105 8.66 -7.67 0.96
C GLN A 105 9.34 -8.86 1.63
N HIS A 106 8.77 -9.40 2.71
CA HIS A 106 9.30 -10.60 3.36
C HIS A 106 9.35 -11.81 2.41
N GLU A 107 8.29 -12.02 1.62
CA GLU A 107 8.23 -13.12 0.65
C GLU A 107 9.33 -13.04 -0.41
N LEU A 108 9.65 -11.83 -0.91
CA LEU A 108 10.58 -11.63 -2.01
C LEU A 108 12.03 -11.41 -1.56
N THR A 109 12.26 -10.91 -0.34
CA THR A 109 13.60 -10.60 0.15
C THR A 109 14.18 -11.63 1.11
N GLY A 110 13.34 -12.46 1.74
CA GLY A 110 13.74 -13.39 2.81
C GLY A 110 13.86 -12.70 4.16
#